data_AF-T1H5N8-F1
#
_entry.id   AF-T1H5N8-F1
#
_cell.length_a   1.000
_cell.length_b   1.000
_cell.length_c   1.000
_cell.angle_alpha   90.00
_cell.angle_beta   90.00
_cell.angle_gamma   90.00
#
_symmetry.space_group_name_H-M   'P 1'
#
loop_
_entity.id
_entity.type
_entity.pdbx_description
1 polymer ?
#
loop_
_entity_poly.entity_id
_entity_poly.type
_entity_poly.pdbx_seq_one_letter_code
_entity_poly.pdbx_strand_id
1 'polypeptide(L)'
;KAMIISDTHLLGPFRGHWFDKMRREWQMRRSFNAAKSLFDPDIVFVLGDLFDEGDLVEDAEFYDYVQRFHDIFSVPKTTRIINIVGNHDVGFHYRLHSYFMDRFAENFNHTGVELVSIKDTHFVIINSMAMENDGCEFCWKAMKELDKKCGIHRKHQYSQPIVMQHFPTFRESDKSCLEGDSPELENYRENWEVL
;
A
#
# COMPACT_ATOMS: atom_id res chain seq x y z
N LYS A 1 -8.76 6.40 17.12
CA LYS A 1 -8.53 4.99 16.74
C LYS A 1 -8.18 4.95 15.27
N ALA A 2 -7.05 4.32 14.92
CA ALA A 2 -6.68 4.04 13.53
C ALA A 2 -6.86 2.54 13.29
N MET A 3 -7.42 2.17 12.14
CA MET A 3 -7.46 0.79 11.66
C MET A 3 -6.46 0.65 10.51
N ILE A 4 -5.67 -0.41 10.50
CA ILE A 4 -4.66 -0.67 9.49
C ILE A 4 -4.97 -2.04 8.90
N ILE A 5 -5.10 -2.09 7.58
CA ILE A 5 -5.23 -3.32 6.79
C ILE A 5 -4.18 -3.28 5.67
N SER A 6 -3.92 -4.42 5.03
CA SER A 6 -2.91 -4.56 3.98
C SER A 6 -3.29 -5.73 3.08
N ASP A 7 -2.68 -5.81 1.90
CA ASP A 7 -2.65 -7.02 1.05
C ASP A 7 -4.05 -7.55 0.74
N THR A 8 -4.93 -6.65 0.31
CA THR A 8 -6.31 -7.04 0.00
C THR A 8 -6.37 -7.92 -1.25
N HIS A 9 -5.44 -7.71 -2.21
CA HIS A 9 -5.30 -8.45 -3.46
C HIS A 9 -6.67 -8.77 -4.08
N LEU A 10 -7.43 -7.74 -4.45
CA LEU A 10 -8.62 -7.99 -5.26
C LEU A 10 -8.18 -8.74 -6.52
N LEU A 11 -8.87 -9.83 -6.82
CA LEU A 11 -8.50 -10.71 -7.92
C LEU A 11 -8.88 -10.12 -9.27
N GLY A 12 -8.00 -10.34 -10.24
CA GLY A 12 -8.09 -9.83 -11.61
C GLY A 12 -8.56 -10.85 -12.62
N PRO A 13 -8.68 -10.42 -13.88
CA PRO A 13 -9.17 -11.26 -14.96
C PRO A 13 -8.15 -12.30 -15.46
N PHE A 14 -6.84 -12.12 -15.20
CA PHE A 14 -5.80 -12.96 -15.84
C PHE A 14 -5.43 -14.20 -15.03
N ARG A 15 -5.18 -14.04 -13.72
CA ARG A 15 -4.69 -15.09 -12.81
C ARG A 15 -5.77 -15.52 -11.81
N GLY A 16 -6.82 -14.74 -11.64
CA GLY A 16 -7.92 -15.02 -10.72
C GLY A 16 -8.97 -16.00 -11.23
N HIS A 17 -9.35 -16.98 -10.42
CA HIS A 17 -10.53 -17.81 -10.68
C HIS A 17 -11.81 -17.12 -10.15
N TRP A 18 -12.89 -17.10 -10.94
CA TRP A 18 -14.12 -16.36 -10.62
C TRP A 18 -14.74 -16.73 -9.27
N PHE A 19 -14.70 -18.02 -8.89
CA PHE A 19 -15.24 -18.49 -7.62
C PHE A 19 -14.39 -18.07 -6.43
N ASP A 20 -13.06 -18.05 -6.60
CA ASP A 20 -12.13 -17.60 -5.56
C ASP A 20 -12.31 -16.09 -5.34
N LYS A 21 -12.39 -15.32 -6.44
CA LYS A 21 -12.75 -13.91 -6.42
C LYS A 21 -14.04 -13.66 -5.63
N MET A 22 -15.13 -14.34 -5.97
CA MET A 22 -16.41 -14.20 -5.27
C MET A 22 -16.28 -14.48 -3.76
N ARG A 23 -15.61 -15.57 -3.39
CA ARG A 23 -15.45 -15.98 -2.00
C ARG A 23 -14.58 -15.00 -1.22
N ARG A 24 -13.39 -14.65 -1.72
CA ARG A 24 -12.44 -13.74 -1.06
C ARG A 24 -13.05 -12.36 -0.86
N GLU A 25 -13.66 -11.80 -1.91
CA GLU A 25 -14.31 -10.48 -1.83
C GLU A 25 -15.48 -10.45 -0.85
N TRP A 26 -16.28 -11.53 -0.80
CA TRP A 26 -17.35 -11.66 0.20
C TRP A 26 -16.78 -11.68 1.63
N GLN A 27 -15.71 -12.44 1.87
CA GLN A 27 -15.05 -12.52 3.17
C GLN A 27 -14.47 -11.16 3.57
N MET A 28 -13.73 -10.50 2.67
CA MET A 28 -13.16 -9.16 2.89
C MET A 28 -14.24 -8.16 3.29
N ARG A 29 -15.35 -8.11 2.53
CA ARG A 29 -16.48 -7.21 2.85
C ARG A 29 -17.06 -7.48 4.21
N ARG A 30 -17.26 -8.76 4.59
CA ARG A 30 -17.84 -9.13 5.87
C ARG A 30 -16.91 -8.76 7.02
N SER A 31 -15.64 -9.13 6.92
CA SER A 31 -14.63 -8.83 7.93
C SER A 31 -14.42 -7.33 8.09
N PHE A 32 -14.29 -6.59 6.99
CA PHE A 32 -14.11 -5.14 7.03
C PHE A 32 -15.30 -4.42 7.65
N ASN A 33 -16.54 -4.78 7.26
CA ASN A 33 -17.72 -4.17 7.85
C ASN A 33 -17.85 -4.50 9.34
N ALA A 34 -17.56 -5.74 9.75
CA ALA A 34 -17.57 -6.11 11.15
C ALA A 34 -16.53 -5.32 11.97
N ALA A 35 -15.29 -5.25 11.49
CA ALA A 35 -14.21 -4.51 12.13
C ALA A 35 -14.53 -3.00 12.21
N LYS A 36 -14.94 -2.40 11.09
CA LYS A 36 -15.36 -1.00 11.02
C LYS A 36 -16.49 -0.69 12.00
N SER A 37 -17.53 -1.53 12.06
CA SER A 37 -18.68 -1.32 12.96
C SER A 37 -18.33 -1.53 14.43
N LEU A 38 -17.47 -2.51 14.75
CA LEU A 38 -17.09 -2.82 16.13
C LEU A 38 -16.11 -1.76 16.68
N PHE A 39 -15.13 -1.37 15.87
CA PHE A 39 -14.04 -0.51 16.31
C PHE A 39 -14.26 0.97 16.04
N ASP A 40 -15.18 1.35 15.14
CA ASP A 40 -15.51 2.75 14.82
C ASP A 40 -14.26 3.64 14.67
N PRO A 41 -13.44 3.40 13.63
CA PRO A 41 -12.16 4.09 13.46
C PRO A 41 -12.33 5.54 12.95
N ASP A 42 -11.47 6.44 13.44
CA ASP A 42 -11.36 7.81 12.91
C ASP A 42 -10.72 7.80 11.50
N ILE A 43 -9.80 6.85 11.27
CA ILE A 43 -9.07 6.66 10.02
C ILE A 43 -8.79 5.19 9.74
N VAL A 44 -8.82 4.82 8.47
CA VAL A 44 -8.38 3.54 7.93
C VAL A 44 -7.15 3.75 7.03
N PHE A 45 -6.11 2.96 7.23
CA PHE A 45 -4.97 2.85 6.31
C PHE A 45 -5.01 1.50 5.61
N VAL A 46 -4.78 1.49 4.29
CA VAL A 46 -4.61 0.28 3.48
C VAL A 46 -3.19 0.30 2.92
N LEU A 47 -2.34 -0.63 3.35
CA LEU A 47 -0.90 -0.61 3.11
C LEU A 47 -0.50 -1.36 1.84
N GLY A 48 -0.92 -0.89 0.67
CA GLY A 48 -0.52 -1.49 -0.61
C GLY A 48 -1.24 -2.78 -0.97
N ASP A 49 -0.97 -3.21 -2.19
CA ASP A 49 -1.51 -4.39 -2.85
C ASP A 49 -3.04 -4.46 -2.73
N LEU A 50 -3.67 -3.37 -3.20
CA LEU A 50 -5.10 -3.28 -3.34
C LEU A 50 -5.59 -4.27 -4.39
N PHE A 51 -4.83 -4.41 -5.48
CA PHE A 51 -5.15 -5.24 -6.63
C PHE A 51 -4.06 -6.27 -6.87
N ASP A 52 -4.44 -7.47 -7.32
CA ASP A 52 -3.47 -8.54 -7.59
C ASP A 52 -2.74 -8.37 -8.93
N GLU A 53 -3.31 -7.56 -9.83
CA GLU A 53 -2.88 -7.42 -11.24
C GLU A 53 -2.93 -5.96 -11.72
N GLY A 54 -2.79 -5.00 -10.81
CA GLY A 54 -2.85 -3.56 -11.13
C GLY A 54 -1.78 -3.13 -12.15
N ASP A 55 -0.62 -3.78 -12.16
CA ASP A 55 0.47 -3.58 -13.11
C ASP A 55 0.32 -4.36 -14.44
N LEU A 56 -0.77 -5.13 -14.60
CA LEU A 56 -1.02 -5.97 -15.78
C LEU A 56 -2.25 -5.52 -16.58
N VAL A 57 -3.26 -5.00 -15.90
CA VAL A 57 -4.57 -4.70 -16.52
C VAL A 57 -4.61 -3.35 -17.24
N GLU A 58 -5.46 -3.24 -18.26
CA GLU A 58 -5.74 -1.99 -18.95
C GLU A 58 -6.71 -1.11 -18.15
N ASP A 59 -6.96 0.12 -18.63
CA ASP A 59 -7.73 1.13 -17.88
C ASP A 59 -9.16 0.70 -17.56
N ALA A 60 -9.81 -0.04 -18.45
CA ALA A 60 -11.18 -0.50 -18.25
C ALA A 60 -11.26 -1.49 -17.07
N GLU A 61 -10.36 -2.44 -17.00
CA GLU A 61 -10.31 -3.44 -15.93
C GLU A 61 -9.78 -2.83 -14.62
N PHE A 62 -8.86 -1.87 -14.71
CA PHE A 62 -8.46 -1.08 -13.55
C PHE A 62 -9.61 -0.26 -12.97
N TYR A 63 -10.46 0.31 -13.82
CA TYR A 63 -11.67 0.99 -13.36
C TYR A 63 -12.60 0.03 -12.60
N ASP A 64 -12.80 -1.19 -13.12
CA ASP A 64 -13.59 -2.21 -12.43
C ASP A 64 -12.96 -2.65 -11.09
N TYR A 65 -11.63 -2.65 -10.99
CA TYR A 65 -10.90 -2.83 -9.74
C TYR A 65 -11.23 -1.73 -8.73
N VAL A 66 -11.12 -0.47 -9.14
CA VAL A 66 -11.40 0.70 -8.30
C VAL A 66 -12.84 0.69 -7.79
N GLN A 67 -13.82 0.42 -8.67
CA GLN A 67 -15.23 0.36 -8.28
C GLN A 67 -15.49 -0.71 -7.22
N ARG A 68 -14.95 -1.92 -7.42
CA ARG A 68 -15.08 -3.01 -6.43
C ARG A 68 -14.41 -2.65 -5.11
N PHE A 69 -13.22 -2.05 -5.15
CA PHE A 69 -12.51 -1.65 -3.94
C PHE A 69 -13.32 -0.66 -3.11
N HIS A 70 -13.86 0.38 -3.73
CA HIS A 70 -14.70 1.36 -3.03
C HIS A 70 -15.99 0.75 -2.46
N ASP A 71 -16.57 -0.23 -3.15
CA ASP A 71 -17.77 -0.93 -2.68
C ASP A 71 -17.48 -1.82 -1.46
N ILE A 72 -16.40 -2.61 -1.52
CA ILE A 72 -15.98 -3.52 -0.44
C ILE A 72 -15.49 -2.75 0.79
N PHE A 73 -14.64 -1.75 0.58
CA PHE A 73 -13.94 -0.99 1.64
C PHE A 73 -14.58 0.39 1.89
N SER A 74 -15.91 0.46 1.78
CA SER A 74 -16.66 1.70 2.03
C SER A 74 -16.62 2.13 3.50
N VAL A 75 -16.34 3.41 3.74
CA VAL A 75 -16.33 4.04 5.06
C VAL A 75 -17.36 5.18 5.14
N PRO A 76 -17.90 5.51 6.34
CA PRO A 76 -18.72 6.70 6.52
C PRO A 76 -17.97 7.97 6.12
N LYS A 77 -18.68 9.03 5.72
CA LYS A 77 -18.07 10.32 5.36
C LYS A 77 -17.24 10.96 6.49
N THR A 78 -17.49 10.57 7.73
CA THR A 78 -16.75 11.02 8.93
C THR A 78 -15.42 10.32 9.12
N THR A 79 -15.19 9.19 8.44
CA THR A 79 -13.97 8.38 8.53
C THR A 79 -13.15 8.58 7.27
N ARG A 80 -11.87 8.91 7.43
CA ARG A 80 -10.95 8.99 6.30
C ARG A 80 -10.38 7.59 5.97
N ILE A 81 -10.27 7.25 4.70
CA ILE A 81 -9.48 6.10 4.24
C ILE A 81 -8.28 6.61 3.45
N ILE A 82 -7.11 6.04 3.71
CA ILE A 82 -5.87 6.36 3.01
C ILE A 82 -5.28 5.07 2.47
N ASN A 83 -5.12 5.00 1.15
CA ASN A 83 -4.55 3.85 0.48
C ASN A 83 -3.13 4.20 0.05
N ILE A 84 -2.20 3.32 0.41
CA ILE A 84 -0.81 3.37 -0.02
C ILE A 84 -0.68 2.40 -1.19
N VAL A 85 0.23 2.70 -2.11
CA VAL A 85 0.50 1.87 -3.27
C VAL A 85 1.43 0.69 -2.91
N GLY A 86 1.17 -0.49 -3.48
CA GLY A 86 2.05 -1.67 -3.44
C GLY A 86 2.59 -2.09 -4.82
N ASN A 87 3.39 -3.15 -4.86
CA ASN A 87 4.02 -3.62 -6.11
C ASN A 87 3.02 -4.26 -7.07
N HIS A 88 1.96 -4.91 -6.59
CA HIS A 88 0.94 -5.44 -7.47
C HIS A 88 0.02 -4.35 -8.05
N ASP A 89 0.00 -3.17 -7.41
CA ASP A 89 -0.80 -2.04 -7.90
C ASP A 89 -0.14 -1.31 -9.07
N VAL A 90 1.19 -1.10 -9.02
CA VAL A 90 1.92 -0.24 -9.98
C VAL A 90 3.22 -0.82 -10.52
N GLY A 91 3.57 -2.03 -10.11
CA GLY A 91 4.84 -2.66 -10.43
C GLY A 91 5.98 -2.20 -9.51
N PHE A 92 7.09 -2.93 -9.61
CA PHE A 92 8.33 -2.63 -8.89
C PHE A 92 9.54 -2.73 -9.84
N HIS A 93 10.58 -1.94 -9.55
CA HIS A 93 11.81 -1.85 -10.35
C HIS A 93 11.52 -1.68 -11.86
N TYR A 94 11.85 -2.66 -12.70
CA TYR A 94 11.67 -2.61 -14.16
C TYR A 94 10.21 -2.47 -14.62
N ARG A 95 9.23 -2.77 -13.76
CA ARG A 95 7.79 -2.60 -14.05
C ARG A 95 7.23 -1.27 -13.56
N LEU A 96 7.93 -0.57 -12.68
CA LEU A 96 7.46 0.70 -12.14
C LEU A 96 7.44 1.75 -13.26
N HIS A 97 6.24 2.18 -13.65
CA HIS A 97 6.05 3.07 -14.80
C HIS A 97 5.04 4.19 -14.49
N SER A 98 5.22 5.35 -15.12
CA SER A 98 4.36 6.53 -14.87
C SER A 98 2.90 6.25 -15.15
N TYR A 99 2.60 5.50 -16.21
CA TYR A 99 1.25 5.05 -16.55
C TYR A 99 0.50 4.42 -15.35
N PHE A 100 1.10 3.44 -14.67
CA PHE A 100 0.45 2.78 -13.54
C PHE A 100 0.36 3.72 -12.33
N MET A 101 1.42 4.48 -12.08
CA MET A 101 1.49 5.45 -10.99
C MET A 101 0.45 6.57 -11.10
N ASP A 102 0.30 7.15 -12.29
CA ASP A 102 -0.62 8.25 -12.58
C ASP A 102 -2.07 7.76 -12.44
N ARG A 103 -2.37 6.59 -13.03
CA ARG A 103 -3.69 5.96 -12.93
C ARG A 103 -4.09 5.61 -11.49
N PHE A 104 -3.15 5.11 -10.68
CA PHE A 104 -3.40 4.88 -9.25
C PHE A 104 -3.63 6.21 -8.52
N ALA A 105 -2.80 7.22 -8.78
CA ALA A 105 -2.89 8.53 -8.15
C ALA A 105 -4.23 9.24 -8.43
N GLU A 106 -4.79 9.07 -9.64
CA GLU A 106 -6.10 9.62 -10.01
C GLU A 106 -7.25 9.11 -9.12
N ASN A 107 -7.14 7.90 -8.57
CA ASN A 107 -8.22 7.25 -7.81
C ASN A 107 -7.96 7.23 -6.30
N PHE A 108 -6.71 7.08 -5.88
CA PHE A 108 -6.36 6.86 -4.47
C PHE A 108 -5.39 7.89 -3.88
N ASN A 109 -4.74 8.69 -4.72
CA ASN A 109 -3.67 9.61 -4.33
C ASN A 109 -2.49 8.87 -3.62
N HIS A 110 -1.60 9.60 -2.94
CA HIS A 110 -0.60 9.06 -2.01
C HIS A 110 0.48 8.14 -2.63
N THR A 111 0.89 8.44 -3.86
CA THR A 111 1.93 7.69 -4.60
C THR A 111 3.36 8.19 -4.37
N GLY A 112 3.55 9.17 -3.47
CA GLY A 112 4.86 9.74 -3.12
C GLY A 112 5.16 9.61 -1.63
N VAL A 113 5.76 10.65 -1.05
CA VAL A 113 5.89 10.75 0.42
C VAL A 113 4.82 11.71 0.92
N GLU A 114 4.05 11.36 1.96
CA GLU A 114 3.07 12.24 2.59
C GLU A 114 3.22 12.32 4.11
N LEU A 115 2.94 13.48 4.69
CA LEU A 115 2.77 13.64 6.12
C LEU A 115 1.29 13.87 6.40
N VAL A 116 0.67 12.94 7.11
CA VAL A 116 -0.72 13.04 7.54
C VAL A 116 -0.73 13.23 9.06
N SER A 117 -1.29 14.34 9.51
CA SER A 117 -1.45 14.61 10.95
C SER A 117 -2.92 14.51 11.31
N ILE A 118 -3.23 13.67 12.29
CA ILE A 118 -4.61 13.47 12.78
C ILE A 118 -4.58 13.65 14.28
N LYS A 119 -5.33 14.65 14.74
CA LYS A 119 -5.22 15.14 16.12
C LYS A 119 -3.75 15.50 16.37
N ASP A 120 -3.09 14.87 17.33
CA ASP A 120 -1.66 15.08 17.65
C ASP A 120 -0.79 13.86 17.29
N THR A 121 -1.27 12.97 16.41
CA THR A 121 -0.50 11.84 15.89
C THR A 121 -0.11 12.09 14.45
N HIS A 122 1.15 11.84 14.13
CA HIS A 122 1.71 12.08 12.81
C HIS A 122 2.05 10.76 12.14
N PHE A 123 1.63 10.63 10.89
CA PHE A 123 1.89 9.49 10.03
C PHE A 123 2.73 9.95 8.85
N VAL A 124 3.87 9.30 8.62
CA VAL A 124 4.70 9.52 7.45
C VAL A 124 4.43 8.37 6.48
N ILE A 125 3.70 8.67 5.42
CA ILE A 125 3.36 7.74 4.37
C ILE A 125 4.48 7.76 3.34
N ILE A 126 4.98 6.58 3.00
CA ILE A 126 6.07 6.41 2.03
C ILE A 126 5.62 5.40 0.99
N ASN A 127 5.62 5.80 -0.28
CA ASN A 127 5.61 4.85 -1.38
C ASN A 127 6.95 4.09 -1.41
N SER A 128 6.93 2.85 -0.94
CA SER A 128 8.11 1.98 -0.92
C SER A 128 8.54 1.51 -2.30
N MET A 129 7.67 1.54 -3.31
CA MET A 129 8.08 1.22 -4.69
C MET A 129 9.11 2.21 -5.24
N ALA A 130 9.11 3.42 -4.69
CA ALA A 130 10.07 4.47 -4.99
C ALA A 130 11.25 4.50 -4.00
N MET A 131 11.54 3.41 -3.27
CA MET A 131 12.62 3.38 -2.27
C MET A 131 13.71 2.36 -2.57
N GLU A 132 13.72 1.77 -3.77
CA GLU A 132 14.74 0.80 -4.18
C GLU A 132 16.17 1.36 -4.18
N ASN A 133 16.31 2.69 -4.32
CA ASN A 133 17.60 3.39 -4.30
C ASN A 133 18.56 2.96 -5.43
N ASP A 134 18.00 2.53 -6.56
CA ASP A 134 18.69 2.22 -7.83
C ASP A 134 18.90 3.45 -8.73
N GLY A 135 18.48 4.63 -8.28
CA GLY A 135 18.55 5.89 -9.03
C GLY A 135 17.36 6.14 -9.96
N CYS A 136 16.26 5.39 -9.82
CA CYS A 136 15.04 5.63 -10.60
C CYS A 136 14.48 7.05 -10.41
N GLU A 137 13.75 7.57 -11.41
CA GLU A 137 13.18 8.92 -11.34
C GLU A 137 12.21 9.08 -10.15
N PHE A 138 11.38 8.07 -9.90
CA PHE A 138 10.48 8.04 -8.74
C PHE A 138 11.26 8.06 -7.42
N CYS A 139 12.40 7.36 -7.38
CA CYS A 139 13.26 7.23 -6.22
C CYS A 139 13.86 8.57 -5.82
N TRP A 140 14.40 9.29 -6.80
CA TRP A 140 14.96 10.62 -6.57
C TRP A 140 13.89 11.61 -6.09
N LYS A 141 12.68 11.57 -6.69
CA LYS A 141 11.55 12.40 -6.26
C LYS A 141 11.17 12.09 -4.81
N ALA A 142 11.01 10.81 -4.47
CA ALA A 142 10.63 10.38 -3.13
C ALA A 142 11.65 10.79 -2.06
N MET A 143 12.95 10.61 -2.31
CA MET A 143 14.01 11.06 -1.39
C MET A 143 13.99 12.57 -1.19
N LYS A 144 13.81 13.34 -2.27
CA LYS A 144 13.72 14.81 -2.18
C LYS A 144 12.51 15.26 -1.38
N GLU A 145 11.37 14.59 -1.52
CA GLU A 145 10.17 14.86 -0.72
C GLU A 145 10.37 14.51 0.74
N LEU A 146 11.02 13.38 1.03
CA LEU A 146 11.34 12.94 2.38
C LEU A 146 12.26 13.95 3.09
N ASP A 147 13.34 14.37 2.45
CA ASP A 147 14.27 15.39 2.98
C ASP A 147 13.56 16.70 3.28
N LYS A 148 12.70 17.15 2.36
CA LYS A 148 11.90 18.37 2.55
C LYS A 148 10.99 18.25 3.76
N LYS A 149 10.31 17.13 3.94
CA LYS A 149 9.35 16.93 5.05
C LYS A 149 10.05 16.74 6.39
N CYS A 150 11.09 15.92 6.44
CA CYS A 150 11.92 15.72 7.64
C CYS A 150 12.68 17.01 8.04
N GLY A 151 13.10 17.82 7.07
CA GLY A 151 13.76 19.11 7.32
C GLY A 151 12.86 20.15 8.00
N ILE A 152 11.56 20.14 7.69
CA ILE A 152 10.57 21.06 8.30
C ILE A 152 10.35 20.75 9.79
N HIS A 153 10.42 19.47 10.18
CA HIS A 153 10.17 19.04 11.56
C HIS A 153 11.28 19.37 12.57
N ARG A 154 12.47 19.82 12.13
CA ARG A 154 13.49 20.34 13.06
C ARG A 154 13.04 21.59 13.82
N LYS A 155 11.93 22.23 13.43
CA LYS A 155 11.34 23.42 14.09
C LYS A 155 10.16 23.11 15.00
N HIS A 156 9.62 21.88 15.01
CA HIS A 156 8.51 21.48 15.86
C HIS A 156 9.00 20.52 16.96
N GLN A 157 8.29 20.49 18.09
CA GLN A 157 8.55 19.52 19.16
C GLN A 157 8.44 18.11 18.56
N TYR A 158 9.52 17.32 18.69
CA TYR A 158 9.64 16.01 18.08
C TYR A 158 8.42 15.14 18.43
N SER A 159 7.57 14.91 17.46
CA SER A 159 6.48 13.96 17.54
C SER A 159 6.98 12.69 16.90
N GLN A 160 7.14 11.61 17.67
CA GLN A 160 7.55 10.29 17.20
C GLN A 160 6.56 9.83 16.11
N PRO A 161 6.87 9.98 14.81
CA PRO A 161 5.89 9.74 13.78
C PRO A 161 5.80 8.25 13.48
N ILE A 162 4.61 7.80 13.10
CA ILE A 162 4.38 6.42 12.68
C ILE A 162 4.64 6.35 11.17
N VAL A 163 5.62 5.53 10.77
CA VAL A 163 5.91 5.30 9.35
C VAL A 163 4.92 4.29 8.79
N MET A 164 4.32 4.62 7.65
CA MET A 164 3.34 3.81 6.95
C MET A 164 3.85 3.55 5.54
N GLN A 165 4.05 2.30 5.18
CA GLN A 165 4.51 1.88 3.86
C GLN A 165 4.11 0.42 3.62
N HIS A 166 4.15 -0.01 2.36
CA HIS A 166 3.82 -1.37 1.96
C HIS A 166 4.97 -2.34 2.29
N PHE A 167 6.17 -2.10 1.77
CA PHE A 167 7.33 -2.93 2.10
C PHE A 167 7.86 -2.58 3.50
N PRO A 168 7.98 -3.52 4.45
CA PRO A 168 8.52 -3.26 5.78
C PRO A 168 9.97 -2.74 5.76
N THR A 169 10.33 -1.88 6.72
CA THR A 169 11.71 -1.40 6.87
C THR A 169 12.61 -2.52 7.39
N PHE A 170 13.32 -3.17 6.48
CA PHE A 170 14.48 -4.04 6.74
C PHE A 170 14.22 -5.30 7.56
N ARG A 171 14.50 -6.44 6.94
CA ARG A 171 14.78 -7.72 7.59
C ARG A 171 16.11 -8.20 7.00
N GLU A 172 17.08 -8.59 7.84
CA GLU A 172 18.42 -8.99 7.36
C GLU A 172 18.37 -10.11 6.31
N SER A 173 17.46 -11.07 6.52
CA SER A 173 17.17 -12.14 5.57
C SER A 173 15.93 -12.89 6.01
N ASP A 174 15.16 -13.38 5.04
CA ASP A 174 14.10 -14.36 5.30
C ASP A 174 14.65 -15.73 5.72
N LYS A 175 15.98 -15.95 5.76
CA LYS A 175 16.61 -17.15 6.36
C LYS A 175 16.18 -17.39 7.81
N SER A 176 15.74 -16.34 8.48
CA SER A 176 15.21 -16.39 9.84
C SER A 176 13.76 -16.89 9.90
N CYS A 177 13.02 -16.88 8.79
CA CYS A 177 11.67 -17.42 8.67
C CYS A 177 11.75 -18.94 8.44
N LEU A 178 11.44 -19.70 9.49
CA LEU A 178 11.44 -21.18 9.50
C LEU A 178 10.04 -21.76 9.75
N GLU A 179 9.02 -20.92 9.61
CA GLU A 179 7.61 -21.26 9.80
C GLU A 179 7.09 -22.11 8.63
N GLY A 180 6.00 -22.84 8.84
CA GLY A 180 5.49 -23.81 7.85
C GLY A 180 5.16 -23.24 6.47
N ASP A 181 4.84 -21.94 6.40
CA ASP A 181 4.52 -21.22 5.16
C ASP A 181 5.70 -20.36 4.65
N SER A 182 6.92 -20.55 5.17
CA SER A 182 8.09 -19.76 4.76
C SER A 182 8.46 -20.07 3.30
N PRO A 183 8.73 -19.06 2.47
CA PRO A 183 9.13 -19.28 1.09
C PRO A 183 10.49 -19.98 1.00
N GLU A 184 10.70 -20.80 -0.04
CA GLU A 184 12.04 -21.27 -0.37
C GLU A 184 12.88 -20.07 -0.83
N LEU A 185 13.99 -19.83 -0.13
CA LEU A 185 14.81 -18.64 -0.36
C LEU A 185 15.72 -18.82 -1.56
N GLU A 186 15.50 -18.03 -2.59
CA GLU A 186 16.46 -17.86 -3.68
C GLU A 186 17.73 -17.15 -3.15
N ASN A 187 18.91 -17.64 -3.55
CA ASN A 187 20.21 -17.20 -3.00
C ASN A 187 20.58 -15.72 -3.21
N TYR A 188 19.76 -14.91 -3.89
CA TYR A 188 20.15 -13.58 -4.41
C TYR A 188 19.20 -12.42 -4.09
N ARG A 189 18.16 -12.62 -3.27
CA ARG A 189 17.25 -11.53 -2.88
C ARG A 189 17.60 -11.06 -1.46
N GLU A 190 18.47 -10.05 -1.33
CA GLU A 190 18.87 -9.46 -0.04
C GLU A 190 18.50 -7.97 0.10
N ASN A 191 17.87 -7.35 -0.92
CA ASN A 191 17.41 -5.95 -0.92
C ASN A 191 15.86 -5.88 -0.95
N TRP A 192 15.22 -4.78 -1.37
CA TRP A 192 13.75 -4.72 -1.36
C TRP A 192 13.06 -5.78 -2.27
N GLU A 193 13.82 -6.50 -3.08
CA GLU A 193 13.40 -7.66 -3.87
C GLU A 193 13.04 -8.92 -3.05
N VAL A 194 13.25 -8.94 -1.73
CA VAL A 194 12.93 -10.10 -0.84
C VAL A 194 11.43 -10.24 -0.56
N LEU A 195 10.55 -9.42 -1.15
CA LEU A 195 9.10 -9.50 -0.95
C LEU A 195 8.38 -9.90 -2.24
#